data_AF-A0A2W6VIW9-F1
#
_entry.id   AF-A0A2W6VIW9-F1
#
_cell.length_a   1.000
_cell.length_b   1.000
_cell.length_c   1.000
_cell.angle_alpha   90.00
_cell.angle_beta   90.00
_cell.angle_gamma   90.00
#
_symmetry.space_group_name_H-M   'P 1'
#
loop_
_entity.id
_entity.type
_entity.pdbx_description
1 polymer ?
#
loop_
_entity_poly.entity_id
_entity_poly.type
_entity_poly.pdbx_seq_one_letter_code
_entity_poly.pdbx_strand_id
1 'polypeptide(L)'
;MSMPSVRNFLSFQEIETPKNRFQAEQIYRHTACSIYFRFMARMLLYWQVGICAGRNMLEADVYRKSGRTGAGALIKLYMRDRGFRPLVPMRLYHRTRSTSLGTLLYPGLWLWHRRATRRAGMDLPMRTSIDEGLLIAHSVGIVCNEAARLGRNVTIFHGVTLGGAASIAADGTRGTMMAPVIEDDVWIGPNATIVGGVRIGRGSRILANTMVTRDIPARSMVAGNPAQIVRENCAPDVSNAVSAPA
;
A
#
# COMPACT_ATOMS: atom_id res chain seq x y z
N MET A 1 64.50 10.46 21.31
CA MET A 1 63.42 11.38 20.90
C MET A 1 62.46 10.62 19.99
N SER A 2 61.31 10.19 20.50
CA SER A 2 60.29 9.43 19.77
C SER A 2 59.04 10.30 19.57
N MET A 3 58.55 10.38 18.33
CA MET A 3 57.32 11.07 17.97
C MET A 3 56.07 10.42 18.61
N PRO A 4 55.05 11.19 19.03
CA PRO A 4 53.72 10.65 19.29
C PRO A 4 52.92 10.48 17.98
N SER A 5 52.25 9.34 17.87
CA SER A 5 51.46 8.89 16.73
C SER A 5 50.08 9.55 16.63
N VAL A 6 49.64 9.74 15.39
CA VAL A 6 48.24 10.01 14.97
C VAL A 6 47.31 8.89 15.46
N ARG A 7 46.30 9.22 16.27
CA ARG A 7 45.01 8.49 16.40
C ARG A 7 44.06 9.22 17.36
N ASN A 8 43.12 9.98 16.81
CA ASN A 8 41.85 10.30 17.48
C ASN A 8 40.72 9.97 16.50
N PHE A 9 40.54 8.68 16.24
CA PHE A 9 39.26 8.14 15.78
C PHE A 9 38.44 7.91 17.04
N LEU A 10 37.40 8.71 17.24
CA LEU A 10 36.48 8.55 18.36
C LEU A 10 35.91 7.12 18.32
N SER A 11 36.03 6.43 19.46
CA SER A 11 35.58 5.05 19.61
C SER A 11 34.06 4.97 19.54
N PHE A 12 33.54 3.87 18.99
CA PHE A 12 32.11 3.58 18.81
C PHE A 12 31.30 3.60 20.13
N GLN A 13 31.94 3.74 21.29
CA GLN A 13 31.33 3.73 22.62
C GLN A 13 30.84 5.10 23.10
N GLU A 14 31.25 6.23 22.50
CA GLU A 14 30.76 7.57 22.90
C GLU A 14 29.39 7.94 22.32
N ILE A 15 28.86 7.15 21.38
CA ILE A 15 27.60 7.42 20.67
C ILE A 15 26.37 6.96 21.50
N GLU A 16 26.54 6.13 22.52
CA GLU A 16 25.43 5.53 23.29
C GLU A 16 25.09 6.26 24.61
N THR A 17 25.53 7.50 24.80
CA THR A 17 25.08 8.24 25.98
C THR A 17 23.59 8.65 25.82
N PRO A 18 22.75 8.53 26.86
CA PRO A 18 21.33 8.91 26.80
C PRO A 18 21.10 10.35 26.34
N LYS A 19 22.05 11.24 26.65
CA LYS A 19 22.04 12.66 26.28
C LYS A 19 22.21 12.89 24.77
N ASN A 20 23.07 12.10 24.12
CA ASN A 20 23.29 12.15 22.67
C ASN A 20 22.11 11.53 21.89
N ARG A 21 21.47 10.48 22.43
CA ARG A 21 20.21 9.92 21.89
C ARG A 21 19.06 10.93 21.93
N PHE A 22 18.92 11.66 23.03
CA PHE A 22 17.87 12.66 23.19
C PHE A 22 18.05 13.87 22.25
N GLN A 23 19.30 14.35 22.09
CA GLN A 23 19.60 15.43 21.14
C GLN A 23 19.40 14.98 19.68
N ALA A 24 19.81 13.76 19.33
CA ALA A 24 19.53 13.20 18.00
C ALA A 24 18.03 13.07 17.72
N GLU A 25 17.23 12.62 18.71
CA GLU A 25 15.77 12.55 18.59
C GLU A 25 15.11 13.94 18.46
N GLN A 26 15.59 14.95 19.20
CA GLN A 26 15.08 16.32 19.09
C GLN A 26 15.42 16.98 17.75
N ILE A 27 16.64 16.80 17.25
CA ILE A 27 17.06 17.27 15.93
C ILE A 27 16.24 16.55 14.84
N TYR A 28 16.03 15.23 14.96
CA TYR A 28 15.19 14.46 14.03
C TYR A 28 13.74 14.94 14.04
N ARG A 29 13.16 15.24 15.22
CA ARG A 29 11.80 15.78 15.36
C ARG A 29 11.64 17.18 14.74
N HIS A 30 12.59 18.08 14.96
CA HIS A 30 12.54 19.43 14.38
C HIS A 30 12.78 19.46 12.86
N THR A 31 13.72 18.66 12.36
CA THR A 31 14.02 18.58 10.93
C THR A 31 12.91 17.86 10.17
N ALA A 32 12.34 16.81 10.76
CA ALA A 32 11.17 16.13 10.22
C ALA A 32 9.97 17.07 10.12
N CYS A 33 9.71 17.92 11.12
CA CYS A 33 8.57 18.85 11.11
C CYS A 33 8.68 19.95 10.04
N SER A 34 9.89 20.47 9.80
CA SER A 34 10.15 21.48 8.75
C SER A 34 10.07 20.90 7.33
N ILE A 35 10.64 19.71 7.12
CA ILE A 35 10.48 18.96 5.85
C ILE A 35 9.00 18.63 5.63
N TYR A 36 8.28 18.26 6.69
CA TYR A 36 6.87 17.93 6.66
C TYR A 36 5.97 19.10 6.26
N PHE A 37 6.23 20.31 6.76
CA PHE A 37 5.49 21.51 6.38
C PHE A 37 5.74 21.91 4.91
N ARG A 38 7.00 21.88 4.44
CA ARG A 38 7.32 22.13 3.02
C ARG A 38 6.73 21.06 2.09
N PHE A 39 6.65 19.83 2.58
CA PHE A 39 6.03 18.69 1.91
C PHE A 39 4.50 18.87 1.82
N MET A 40 3.86 19.33 2.88
CA MET A 40 2.43 19.65 2.94
C MET A 40 2.02 20.78 2.00
N ALA A 41 2.79 21.86 1.95
CA ALA A 41 2.56 22.97 1.01
C ALA A 41 2.65 22.50 -0.45
N ARG A 42 3.59 21.58 -0.75
CA ARG A 42 3.67 20.91 -2.06
C ARG A 42 2.51 19.94 -2.30
N MET A 43 2.03 19.22 -1.29
CA MET A 43 0.89 18.31 -1.42
C MET A 43 -0.41 19.07 -1.75
N LEU A 44 -0.61 20.27 -1.18
CA LEU A 44 -1.68 21.19 -1.55
C LEU A 44 -1.52 21.74 -2.97
N LEU A 45 -0.29 22.03 -3.39
CA LEU A 45 0.02 22.40 -4.78
C LEU A 45 -0.31 21.26 -5.75
N TYR A 46 0.08 20.01 -5.44
CA TYR A 46 -0.25 18.82 -6.23
C TYR A 46 -1.74 18.48 -6.22
N TRP A 47 -2.46 18.79 -5.15
CA TRP A 47 -3.93 18.72 -5.11
C TRP A 47 -4.55 19.74 -6.08
N GLN A 48 -4.03 20.97 -6.15
CA GLN A 48 -4.52 22.02 -7.05
C GLN A 48 -4.16 21.78 -8.53
N VAL A 49 -3.00 21.19 -8.83
CA VAL A 49 -2.67 20.73 -10.20
C VAL A 49 -3.60 19.57 -10.65
N GLY A 50 -4.36 18.98 -9.71
CA GLY A 50 -5.31 17.88 -9.94
C GLY A 50 -6.74 18.29 -10.33
N ILE A 51 -7.03 19.56 -10.61
CA ILE A 51 -8.41 20.05 -10.82
C ILE A 51 -8.99 19.75 -12.21
N CYS A 52 -8.19 19.31 -13.19
CA CYS A 52 -8.71 19.06 -14.54
C CYS A 52 -8.84 17.56 -14.88
N ALA A 53 -10.11 17.16 -15.11
CA ALA A 53 -10.64 15.94 -15.73
C ALA A 53 -10.33 14.56 -15.07
N GLY A 54 -11.38 13.92 -14.53
CA GLY A 54 -11.41 12.52 -14.06
C GLY A 54 -11.74 12.35 -12.57
N ARG A 55 -12.43 11.24 -12.23
CA ARG A 55 -12.71 10.86 -10.82
C ARG A 55 -11.41 10.83 -10.01
N ASN A 56 -11.44 11.44 -8.84
CA ASN A 56 -10.28 11.50 -7.97
C ASN A 56 -10.17 10.18 -7.16
N MET A 57 -9.40 9.22 -7.67
CA MET A 57 -9.16 7.93 -6.99
C MET A 57 -8.70 8.09 -5.54
N LEU A 58 -7.95 9.15 -5.24
CA LEU A 58 -7.50 9.42 -3.88
C LEU A 58 -8.64 9.85 -2.97
N GLU A 59 -9.59 10.62 -3.48
CA GLU A 59 -10.81 11.00 -2.76
C GLU A 59 -11.71 9.80 -2.51
N ALA A 60 -11.81 8.88 -3.47
CA ALA A 60 -12.49 7.60 -3.29
C ALA A 60 -11.87 6.76 -2.14
N ASP A 61 -10.54 6.67 -2.07
CA ASP A 61 -9.86 5.99 -0.96
C ASP A 61 -10.10 6.70 0.40
N VAL A 62 -10.11 8.04 0.42
CA VAL A 62 -10.42 8.84 1.62
C VAL A 62 -11.85 8.60 2.08
N TYR A 63 -12.80 8.59 1.14
CA TYR A 63 -14.21 8.32 1.43
C TYR A 63 -14.40 6.92 1.97
N ARG A 64 -13.80 5.90 1.34
CA ARG A 64 -13.86 4.51 1.80
C ARG A 64 -13.45 4.38 3.27
N LYS A 65 -12.36 5.04 3.65
CA LYS A 65 -11.79 4.91 4.99
C LYS A 65 -12.44 5.80 6.05
N SER A 66 -12.94 6.97 5.68
CA SER A 66 -13.39 7.99 6.64
C SER A 66 -14.88 8.37 6.56
N GLY A 67 -15.57 7.95 5.50
CA GLY A 67 -16.94 8.39 5.18
C GLY A 67 -17.02 9.87 4.79
N ARG A 68 -15.88 10.56 4.63
CA ARG A 68 -15.79 11.99 4.33
C ARG A 68 -14.95 12.21 3.08
N THR A 69 -15.13 13.34 2.43
CA THR A 69 -14.39 13.76 1.24
C THR A 69 -13.66 15.09 1.49
N GLY A 70 -12.86 15.55 0.51
CA GLY A 70 -12.17 16.84 0.58
C GLY A 70 -10.80 16.85 1.29
N ALA A 71 -10.11 17.99 1.16
CA ALA A 71 -8.71 18.16 1.56
C ALA A 71 -8.47 17.98 3.07
N GLY A 72 -9.39 18.45 3.90
CA GLY A 72 -9.29 18.28 5.36
C GLY A 72 -9.33 16.81 5.78
N ALA A 73 -10.19 16.01 5.15
CA ALA A 73 -10.27 14.57 5.38
C ALA A 73 -8.99 13.86 4.91
N LEU A 74 -8.47 14.21 3.72
CA LEU A 74 -7.19 13.70 3.24
C LEU A 74 -6.06 13.99 4.23
N ILE A 75 -5.88 15.26 4.61
CA ILE A 75 -4.79 15.69 5.50
C ILE A 75 -4.88 14.93 6.81
N LYS A 76 -6.07 14.89 7.43
CA LYS A 76 -6.29 14.17 8.69
C LYS A 76 -5.95 12.69 8.56
N LEU A 77 -6.35 12.03 7.47
CA LEU A 77 -6.09 10.62 7.24
C LEU A 77 -4.60 10.34 6.99
N TYR A 78 -3.94 11.16 6.16
CA TYR A 78 -2.49 11.06 5.91
C TYR A 78 -1.66 11.22 7.19
N MET A 79 -2.07 12.12 8.08
CA MET A 79 -1.40 12.38 9.36
C MET A 79 -1.52 11.17 10.30
N ARG A 80 -2.73 10.62 10.43
CA ARG A 80 -3.06 9.64 11.46
C ARG A 80 -2.82 8.20 11.02
N ASP A 81 -3.02 7.89 9.75
CA ASP A 81 -3.01 6.51 9.27
C ASP A 81 -1.76 6.21 8.44
N ARG A 82 -0.86 5.43 9.02
CA ARG A 82 0.38 5.02 8.34
C ARG A 82 0.12 4.16 7.09
N GLY A 83 -0.94 3.37 7.06
CA GLY A 83 -1.28 2.49 5.94
C GLY A 83 -1.88 3.23 4.75
N PHE A 84 -2.43 4.41 4.99
CA PHE A 84 -2.94 5.29 3.95
C PHE A 84 -1.84 6.12 3.25
N ARG A 85 -0.77 6.49 3.96
CA ARG A 85 0.32 7.32 3.42
C ARG A 85 0.92 6.81 2.09
N PRO A 86 1.15 5.49 1.89
CA PRO A 86 1.65 4.96 0.63
C PRO A 86 0.71 5.16 -0.56
N LEU A 87 -0.60 5.26 -0.31
CA LEU A 87 -1.60 5.41 -1.37
C LEU A 87 -1.49 6.77 -2.04
N VAL A 88 -1.16 7.84 -1.30
CA VAL A 88 -1.05 9.19 -1.88
C VAL A 88 -0.05 9.28 -3.04
N PRO A 89 1.25 8.96 -2.88
CA PRO A 89 2.19 8.99 -4.01
C PRO A 89 1.85 7.98 -5.10
N MET A 90 1.27 6.83 -4.73
CA MET A 90 0.83 5.81 -5.69
C MET A 90 -0.28 6.33 -6.60
N ARG A 91 -1.33 6.97 -6.04
CA ARG A 91 -2.42 7.58 -6.82
C ARG A 91 -1.94 8.74 -7.68
N LEU A 92 -1.04 9.57 -7.16
CA LEU A 92 -0.41 10.65 -7.94
C LEU A 92 0.38 10.07 -9.12
N TYR A 93 1.13 8.99 -8.90
CA TYR A 93 1.83 8.27 -9.96
C TYR A 93 0.84 7.67 -10.98
N HIS A 94 -0.19 6.93 -10.55
CA HIS A 94 -1.19 6.34 -11.45
C HIS A 94 -1.89 7.36 -12.33
N ARG A 95 -2.15 8.57 -11.80
CA ARG A 95 -2.75 9.68 -12.56
C ARG A 95 -1.78 10.30 -13.57
N THR A 96 -0.50 10.43 -13.20
CA THR A 96 0.48 11.18 -14.02
C THR A 96 1.33 10.30 -14.92
N ARG A 97 1.35 8.97 -14.74
CA ARG A 97 2.27 8.02 -15.42
C ARG A 97 2.21 8.01 -16.95
N SER A 98 1.13 8.49 -17.55
CA SER A 98 0.96 8.63 -19.01
C SER A 98 1.41 9.99 -19.55
N THR A 99 1.90 10.89 -18.69
CA THR A 99 2.26 12.28 -19.04
C THR A 99 3.76 12.53 -18.88
N SER A 100 4.30 13.51 -19.60
CA SER A 100 5.70 13.95 -19.44
C SER A 100 5.99 14.46 -18.02
N LEU A 101 5.01 15.11 -17.39
CA LEU A 101 5.07 15.51 -15.99
C LEU A 101 5.24 14.31 -15.06
N GLY A 102 4.56 13.20 -15.33
CA GLY A 102 4.72 11.96 -14.56
C GLY A 102 6.15 11.39 -14.64
N THR A 103 6.78 11.44 -15.81
CA THR A 103 8.19 11.02 -15.98
C THR A 103 9.12 11.87 -15.12
N LEU A 104 8.90 13.19 -15.08
CA LEU A 104 9.68 14.12 -14.25
C LEU A 104 9.46 13.87 -12.74
N LEU A 105 8.21 13.62 -12.32
CA LEU A 105 7.85 13.43 -10.92
C LEU A 105 8.19 12.02 -10.39
N TYR A 106 8.34 11.03 -11.26
CA TYR A 106 8.54 9.63 -10.93
C TYR A 106 9.60 9.37 -9.83
N PRO A 107 10.85 9.86 -9.92
CA PRO A 107 11.86 9.56 -8.90
C PRO A 107 11.46 10.08 -7.51
N GLY A 108 10.80 11.25 -7.46
CA GLY A 108 10.29 11.83 -6.21
C GLY A 108 9.12 11.03 -5.62
N LEU A 109 8.14 10.67 -6.46
CA LEU A 109 6.98 9.86 -6.06
C LEU A 109 7.41 8.46 -5.60
N TRP A 110 8.33 7.82 -6.34
CA TRP A 110 8.90 6.53 -5.99
C TRP A 110 9.61 6.57 -4.64
N LEU A 111 10.46 7.56 -4.42
CA LEU A 111 11.20 7.68 -3.16
C LEU A 111 10.27 7.97 -1.97
N TRP A 112 9.25 8.81 -2.17
CA TRP A 112 8.20 9.06 -1.18
C TRP A 112 7.43 7.77 -0.85
N HIS A 113 6.92 7.09 -1.88
CA HIS A 113 6.18 5.84 -1.73
C HIS A 113 7.02 4.77 -1.02
N ARG A 114 8.27 4.55 -1.43
CA ARG A 114 9.20 3.60 -0.81
C ARG A 114 9.44 3.88 0.67
N ARG A 115 9.54 5.15 1.06
CA ARG A 115 9.65 5.52 2.48
C ARG A 115 8.35 5.33 3.24
N ALA A 116 7.20 5.58 2.61
CA ALA A 116 5.90 5.39 3.22
C ALA A 116 5.60 3.90 3.47
N THR A 117 5.83 3.03 2.48
CA THR A 117 5.61 1.58 2.59
C THR A 117 6.49 0.95 3.67
N ARG A 118 7.79 1.29 3.70
CA ARG A 118 8.72 0.86 4.77
C ARG A 118 8.23 1.24 6.16
N ARG A 119 7.76 2.47 6.37
CA ARG A 119 7.22 2.91 7.68
C ARG A 119 5.86 2.28 8.01
N ALA A 120 5.09 1.93 6.99
CA ALA A 120 3.81 1.26 7.15
C ALA A 120 3.97 -0.25 7.42
N GLY A 121 5.17 -0.81 7.18
CA GLY A 121 5.46 -2.23 7.33
C GLY A 121 4.79 -3.08 6.25
N MET A 122 4.61 -2.54 5.04
CA MET A 122 4.03 -3.25 3.89
C MET A 122 4.98 -3.24 2.70
N ASP A 123 4.88 -4.25 1.84
CA ASP A 123 5.41 -4.23 0.48
C ASP A 123 4.24 -4.15 -0.50
N LEU A 124 3.95 -2.92 -0.91
CA LEU A 124 2.97 -2.59 -1.94
C LEU A 124 3.71 -1.85 -3.05
N PRO A 125 3.96 -2.47 -4.23
CA PRO A 125 4.66 -1.79 -5.32
C PRO A 125 3.83 -0.66 -5.92
N MET A 126 4.47 0.48 -6.22
CA MET A 126 3.80 1.68 -6.74
C MET A 126 3.11 1.46 -8.09
N ARG A 127 3.60 0.48 -8.87
CA ARG A 127 3.11 0.16 -10.22
C ARG A 127 1.93 -0.80 -10.25
N THR A 128 1.59 -1.42 -9.11
CA THR A 128 0.47 -2.36 -8.97
C THR A 128 -0.81 -1.73 -9.49
N SER A 129 -1.57 -2.49 -10.28
CA SER A 129 -2.84 -2.02 -10.84
C SER A 129 -3.94 -2.13 -9.78
N ILE A 130 -4.36 -0.99 -9.23
CA ILE A 130 -5.35 -0.91 -8.17
C ILE A 130 -6.37 0.14 -8.57
N ASP A 131 -7.65 -0.23 -8.65
CA ASP A 131 -8.72 0.72 -8.96
C ASP A 131 -9.08 1.59 -7.73
N GLU A 132 -10.07 2.47 -7.86
CA GLU A 132 -10.51 3.39 -6.81
C GLU A 132 -11.15 2.71 -5.60
N GLY A 133 -11.01 3.33 -4.43
CA GLY A 133 -11.68 2.87 -3.22
C GLY A 133 -10.97 1.72 -2.48
N LEU A 134 -9.65 1.63 -2.58
CA LEU A 134 -8.87 0.67 -1.81
C LEU A 134 -8.89 1.05 -0.33
N LEU A 135 -9.30 0.12 0.53
CA LEU A 135 -9.22 0.27 1.97
C LEU A 135 -8.19 -0.70 2.55
N ILE A 136 -7.10 -0.14 3.10
CA ILE A 136 -6.11 -0.90 3.88
C ILE A 136 -6.41 -0.78 5.37
N ALA A 137 -6.81 -1.86 6.01
CA ALA A 137 -7.10 -1.97 7.44
C ALA A 137 -5.92 -2.60 8.18
N HIS A 138 -5.17 -1.79 8.94
CA HIS A 138 -3.92 -2.19 9.61
C HIS A 138 -2.86 -2.68 8.59
N SER A 139 -1.92 -1.81 8.22
CA SER A 139 -1.04 -2.06 7.07
C SER A 139 0.03 -3.15 7.20
N VAL A 140 0.37 -3.57 8.41
CA VAL A 140 1.61 -4.33 8.67
C VAL A 140 1.53 -5.71 8.05
N GLY A 141 2.62 -6.15 7.41
CA GLY A 141 2.75 -7.48 6.83
C GLY A 141 2.01 -7.67 5.52
N ILE A 142 1.39 -6.63 4.95
CA ILE A 142 0.82 -6.74 3.60
C ILE A 142 1.95 -6.90 2.58
N VAL A 143 1.85 -7.92 1.74
CA VAL A 143 2.78 -8.19 0.64
C VAL A 143 1.95 -8.31 -0.64
N CYS A 144 2.26 -7.48 -1.63
CA CYS A 144 1.55 -7.48 -2.91
C CYS A 144 2.53 -7.60 -4.08
N ASN A 145 2.25 -8.55 -4.98
CA ASN A 145 2.97 -8.63 -6.24
C ASN A 145 2.66 -7.40 -7.13
N GLU A 146 3.66 -6.88 -7.85
CA GLU A 146 3.49 -5.73 -8.75
C GLU A 146 2.52 -6.02 -9.90
N ALA A 147 2.45 -7.26 -10.37
CA ALA A 147 1.54 -7.68 -11.44
C ALA A 147 0.12 -8.00 -10.95
N ALA A 148 -0.14 -7.97 -9.63
CA ALA A 148 -1.48 -8.18 -9.10
C ALA A 148 -2.44 -7.08 -9.59
N ARG A 149 -3.70 -7.45 -9.79
CA ARG A 149 -4.75 -6.53 -10.23
C ARG A 149 -5.86 -6.51 -9.20
N LEU A 150 -6.14 -5.33 -8.66
CA LEU A 150 -7.20 -5.12 -7.67
C LEU A 150 -8.27 -4.21 -8.26
N GLY A 151 -9.52 -4.66 -8.20
CA GLY A 151 -10.70 -3.91 -8.61
C GLY A 151 -11.06 -2.80 -7.62
N ARG A 152 -12.28 -2.28 -7.77
CA ARG A 152 -12.81 -1.21 -6.94
C ARG A 152 -13.20 -1.70 -5.56
N ASN A 153 -13.19 -0.80 -4.59
CA ASN A 153 -13.73 -1.04 -3.24
C ASN A 153 -13.07 -2.20 -2.46
N VAL A 154 -11.95 -2.75 -2.93
CA VAL A 154 -11.26 -3.86 -2.28
C VAL A 154 -10.82 -3.48 -0.88
N THR A 155 -11.05 -4.37 0.08
CA THR A 155 -10.61 -4.22 1.48
C THR A 155 -9.51 -5.21 1.78
N ILE A 156 -8.38 -4.75 2.30
CA ILE A 156 -7.21 -5.57 2.64
C ILE A 156 -6.83 -5.36 4.09
N PHE A 157 -6.72 -6.44 4.86
CA PHE A 157 -6.26 -6.40 6.24
C PHE A 157 -4.76 -6.70 6.36
N HIS A 158 -4.20 -6.50 7.56
CA HIS A 158 -2.81 -6.83 7.87
C HIS A 158 -2.42 -8.26 7.49
N GLY A 159 -1.15 -8.47 7.17
CA GLY A 159 -0.56 -9.78 6.88
C GLY A 159 -1.04 -10.44 5.58
N VAL A 160 -1.90 -9.77 4.81
CA VAL A 160 -2.38 -10.32 3.53
C VAL A 160 -1.24 -10.43 2.54
N THR A 161 -1.12 -11.60 1.92
CA THR A 161 -0.15 -11.85 0.84
C THR A 161 -0.87 -12.09 -0.47
N LEU A 162 -0.64 -11.22 -1.46
CA LEU A 162 -1.03 -11.40 -2.86
C LEU A 162 0.23 -11.83 -3.63
N GLY A 163 0.54 -13.12 -3.58
CA GLY A 163 1.78 -13.68 -4.08
C GLY A 163 1.67 -14.12 -5.54
N GLY A 164 2.71 -13.86 -6.33
CA GLY A 164 2.82 -14.46 -7.65
C GLY A 164 3.26 -15.92 -7.55
N ALA A 165 2.82 -16.75 -8.48
CA ALA A 165 3.39 -18.08 -8.69
C ALA A 165 3.69 -18.30 -10.17
N ALA A 166 4.84 -18.89 -10.46
CA ALA A 166 5.19 -19.37 -11.78
C ALA A 166 4.93 -20.88 -11.85
N SER A 167 4.44 -21.37 -12.98
CA SER A 167 4.44 -22.81 -13.25
C SER A 167 5.88 -23.31 -13.38
N ILE A 168 6.16 -24.51 -12.87
CA ILE A 168 7.43 -25.19 -13.08
C ILE A 168 7.10 -26.42 -13.92
N ALA A 169 7.62 -26.48 -15.15
CA ALA A 169 7.44 -27.64 -16.00
C ALA A 169 8.29 -28.82 -15.49
N ALA A 170 8.00 -30.03 -15.99
CA ALA A 170 8.68 -31.25 -15.53
C ALA A 170 10.20 -31.25 -15.79
N ASP A 171 10.65 -30.48 -16.78
CA ASP A 171 12.07 -30.26 -17.11
C ASP A 171 12.75 -29.18 -16.23
N GLY A 172 12.02 -28.63 -15.24
CA GLY A 172 12.51 -27.58 -14.35
C GLY A 172 12.44 -26.17 -14.94
N THR A 173 11.94 -26.00 -16.17
CA THR A 173 11.77 -24.66 -16.76
C THR A 173 10.66 -23.90 -16.05
N ARG A 174 10.92 -22.61 -15.76
CA ARG A 174 9.95 -21.72 -15.12
C ARG A 174 9.12 -21.02 -16.18
N GLY A 175 7.81 -21.18 -16.11
CA GLY A 175 6.85 -20.43 -16.89
C GLY A 175 6.68 -18.99 -16.40
N THR A 176 5.76 -18.27 -17.03
CA THR A 176 5.46 -16.88 -16.68
C THR A 176 4.92 -16.79 -15.25
N MET A 177 5.42 -15.82 -14.49
CA MET A 177 4.89 -15.49 -13.17
C MET A 177 3.47 -14.95 -13.30
N MET A 178 2.50 -15.68 -12.74
CA MET A 178 1.11 -15.24 -12.68
C MET A 178 0.83 -14.60 -11.32
N ALA A 179 0.05 -13.52 -11.31
CA ALA A 179 -0.33 -12.81 -10.10
C ALA A 179 -1.85 -12.82 -9.91
N PRO A 180 -2.33 -12.67 -8.65
CA PRO A 180 -3.76 -12.72 -8.37
C PRO A 180 -4.53 -11.58 -9.03
N VAL A 181 -5.76 -11.88 -9.46
CA VAL A 181 -6.76 -10.91 -9.88
C VAL A 181 -7.87 -10.86 -8.83
N ILE A 182 -7.98 -9.73 -8.17
CA ILE A 182 -9.01 -9.44 -7.16
C ILE A 182 -10.06 -8.56 -7.83
N GLU A 183 -11.28 -9.06 -7.97
CA GLU A 183 -12.38 -8.26 -8.53
C GLU A 183 -12.93 -7.23 -7.54
N ASP A 184 -13.94 -6.47 -7.98
CA ASP A 184 -14.58 -5.42 -7.21
C ASP A 184 -15.19 -5.94 -5.89
N ASP A 185 -15.27 -5.07 -4.89
CA ASP A 185 -15.98 -5.30 -3.62
C ASP A 185 -15.48 -6.51 -2.81
N VAL A 186 -14.29 -7.04 -3.13
CA VAL A 186 -13.70 -8.16 -2.41
C VAL A 186 -13.16 -7.71 -1.05
N TRP A 187 -13.47 -8.48 -0.02
CA TRP A 187 -12.97 -8.30 1.32
C TRP A 187 -11.95 -9.41 1.64
N ILE A 188 -10.72 -9.02 1.99
CA ILE A 188 -9.62 -9.96 2.27
C ILE A 188 -9.19 -9.82 3.72
N GLY A 189 -9.55 -10.82 4.51
CA GLY A 189 -9.31 -10.89 5.94
C GLY A 189 -7.83 -11.01 6.31
N PRO A 190 -7.50 -10.78 7.59
CA PRO A 190 -6.13 -10.69 8.05
C PRO A 190 -5.37 -12.00 7.84
N ASN A 191 -4.10 -11.89 7.46
CA ASN A 191 -3.17 -13.00 7.18
C ASN A 191 -3.66 -13.97 6.08
N ALA A 192 -4.69 -13.63 5.31
CA ALA A 192 -5.06 -14.44 4.15
C ALA A 192 -3.95 -14.38 3.09
N THR A 193 -3.65 -15.52 2.49
CA THR A 193 -2.63 -15.63 1.46
C THR A 193 -3.26 -16.17 0.19
N ILE A 194 -3.14 -15.39 -0.89
CA ILE A 194 -3.72 -15.65 -2.20
C ILE A 194 -2.55 -15.71 -3.17
N VAL A 195 -2.30 -16.88 -3.75
CA VAL A 195 -1.07 -17.14 -4.50
C VAL A 195 -1.36 -17.75 -5.86
N GLY A 196 -0.65 -17.24 -6.88
CA GLY A 196 -0.75 -17.69 -8.27
C GLY A 196 -1.68 -16.85 -9.12
N GLY A 197 -1.95 -17.33 -10.33
CA GLY A 197 -2.83 -16.67 -11.32
C GLY A 197 -4.32 -16.81 -11.02
N VAL A 198 -4.68 -16.82 -9.73
CA VAL A 198 -6.05 -17.05 -9.28
C VAL A 198 -6.90 -15.80 -9.40
N ARG A 199 -8.19 -15.99 -9.70
CA ARG A 199 -9.21 -14.94 -9.70
C ARG A 199 -10.11 -15.05 -8.48
N ILE A 200 -10.29 -13.94 -7.77
CA ILE A 200 -11.25 -13.82 -6.68
C ILE A 200 -12.44 -13.01 -7.18
N GLY A 201 -13.58 -13.69 -7.32
CA GLY A 201 -14.80 -13.10 -7.87
C GLY A 201 -15.37 -11.97 -7.01
N ARG A 202 -16.08 -11.04 -7.67
CA ARG A 202 -16.64 -9.83 -7.08
C ARG A 202 -17.47 -10.10 -5.82
N GLY A 203 -17.29 -9.25 -4.81
CA GLY A 203 -18.07 -9.31 -3.56
C GLY A 203 -17.75 -10.51 -2.67
N SER A 204 -16.72 -11.29 -2.99
CA SER A 204 -16.29 -12.42 -2.17
C SER A 204 -15.57 -11.96 -0.90
N ARG A 205 -15.64 -12.79 0.13
CA ARG A 205 -15.05 -12.57 1.45
C ARG A 205 -14.07 -13.70 1.74
N ILE A 206 -12.79 -13.38 1.73
CA ILE A 206 -11.72 -14.30 2.10
C ILE A 206 -11.50 -14.13 3.60
N LEU A 207 -11.83 -15.14 4.41
CA LEU A 207 -11.72 -15.06 5.87
C LEU A 207 -10.24 -15.10 6.31
N ALA A 208 -10.01 -14.77 7.58
CA ALA A 208 -8.67 -14.72 8.16
C ALA A 208 -7.90 -16.05 8.00
N ASN A 209 -6.58 -15.97 7.83
CA ASN A 209 -5.68 -17.13 7.69
C ASN A 209 -6.04 -18.12 6.57
N THR A 210 -6.78 -17.68 5.54
CA THR A 210 -7.18 -18.54 4.41
C THR A 210 -6.08 -18.66 3.37
N MET A 211 -5.85 -19.86 2.83
CA MET A 211 -4.90 -20.13 1.75
C MET A 211 -5.63 -20.38 0.43
N VAL A 212 -5.61 -19.40 -0.46
CA VAL A 212 -6.29 -19.49 -1.76
C VAL A 212 -5.29 -19.79 -2.87
N THR A 213 -5.47 -20.96 -3.49
CA THR A 213 -4.64 -21.47 -4.60
C THR A 213 -5.45 -21.79 -5.87
N ARG A 214 -6.77 -21.51 -5.85
CA ARG A 214 -7.70 -21.73 -6.95
C ARG A 214 -8.69 -20.57 -7.07
N ASP A 215 -9.29 -20.42 -8.24
CA ASP A 215 -10.32 -19.41 -8.49
C ASP A 215 -11.48 -19.54 -7.52
N ILE A 216 -12.00 -18.39 -7.09
CA ILE A 216 -13.13 -18.26 -6.17
C ILE A 216 -14.30 -17.61 -6.93
N PRO A 217 -15.48 -18.25 -7.00
CA PRO A 217 -16.67 -17.65 -7.60
C PRO A 217 -17.07 -16.34 -6.91
N ALA A 218 -17.81 -15.48 -7.61
CA ALA A 218 -18.33 -14.24 -7.04
C ALA A 218 -19.23 -14.50 -5.82
N ARG A 219 -19.29 -13.53 -4.90
CA ARG A 219 -20.16 -13.55 -3.71
C ARG A 219 -19.96 -14.79 -2.83
N SER A 220 -18.75 -15.33 -2.80
CA SER A 220 -18.39 -16.48 -1.98
C SER A 220 -17.75 -16.03 -0.67
N MET A 221 -18.08 -16.71 0.42
CA MET A 221 -17.31 -16.66 1.66
C MET A 221 -16.40 -17.87 1.69
N VAL A 222 -15.10 -17.65 1.91
CA VAL A 222 -14.06 -18.67 1.78
C VAL A 222 -13.23 -18.69 3.05
N ALA A 223 -12.95 -19.89 3.55
CA ALA A 223 -12.16 -20.09 4.76
C ALA A 223 -11.22 -21.30 4.63
N GLY A 224 -10.19 -21.35 5.46
CA GLY A 224 -9.36 -22.54 5.66
C GLY A 224 -8.07 -22.57 4.84
N ASN A 225 -7.22 -23.54 5.18
CA ASN A 225 -5.96 -23.81 4.50
C ASN A 225 -5.86 -25.33 4.26
N PRO A 226 -6.16 -25.83 3.05
CA PRO A 226 -6.50 -25.09 1.83
C PRO A 226 -7.90 -24.45 1.85
N ALA A 227 -8.11 -23.43 1.02
CA ALA A 227 -9.38 -22.68 0.93
C ALA A 227 -10.58 -23.53 0.47
N GLN A 228 -11.66 -23.43 1.24
CA GLN A 228 -12.98 -24.00 0.94
C GLN A 228 -14.05 -22.91 0.97
N ILE A 229 -15.01 -23.00 0.05
CA ILE A 229 -16.19 -22.13 0.03
C ILE A 229 -17.10 -22.59 1.17
N VAL A 230 -17.30 -21.74 2.18
CA VAL A 230 -18.16 -22.04 3.34
C VAL A 230 -19.58 -21.51 3.14
N ARG A 231 -19.76 -20.53 2.26
CA ARG A 231 -21.07 -19.97 1.93
C ARG A 231 -21.04 -19.31 0.57
N GLU A 232 -22.13 -19.46 -0.19
CA GLU A 232 -22.34 -18.79 -1.47
C GLU A 232 -23.38 -17.67 -1.35
N ASN A 233 -23.48 -16.83 -2.38
CA ASN A 233 -24.47 -15.74 -2.47
C ASN A 233 -24.40 -14.72 -1.32
N CYS A 234 -23.22 -14.49 -0.76
CA CYS A 234 -22.99 -13.50 0.29
C CYS A 234 -23.24 -12.08 -0.22
N ALA A 235 -23.72 -11.21 0.65
CA ALA A 235 -23.65 -9.78 0.41
C ALA A 235 -22.18 -9.31 0.52
N PRO A 236 -21.72 -8.39 -0.35
CA PRO A 236 -20.39 -7.80 -0.23
C PRO A 236 -20.21 -7.07 1.11
N ASP A 237 -19.01 -7.17 1.68
CA ASP A 237 -18.63 -6.48 2.92
C ASP A 237 -17.79 -5.25 2.58
N VAL A 238 -18.49 -4.15 2.25
CA VAL A 238 -17.88 -2.89 1.82
C VAL A 238 -18.48 -1.73 2.58
N SER A 239 -17.68 -1.09 3.44
CA SER A 239 -18.04 0.17 4.09
C SER A 239 -17.91 1.36 3.13
N ASN A 240 -18.78 2.37 3.22
CA ASN A 240 -18.67 3.61 2.41
C ASN A 240 -18.36 3.32 0.92
N ALA A 241 -19.09 2.39 0.31
CA ALA A 241 -18.79 1.92 -1.04
C ALA A 241 -18.76 3.11 -2.02
N VAL A 242 -17.70 3.20 -2.81
CA VAL A 242 -17.64 4.17 -3.91
C VAL A 242 -18.55 3.61 -4.98
N SER A 243 -19.65 4.30 -5.26
CA SER A 243 -20.61 3.85 -6.26
C SER A 243 -19.92 3.75 -7.62
N ALA A 244 -20.29 2.74 -8.41
CA ALA A 244 -19.94 2.70 -9.83
C ALA A 244 -20.33 4.03 -10.51
N PRO A 245 -19.68 4.44 -11.60
CA PRO A 245 -20.26 5.47 -12.47
C PRO A 245 -21.69 5.09 -12.79
N ALA A 246 -22.60 6.05 -12.55
CA ALA A 246 -23.93 6.03 -13.11
C ALA A 246 -23.85 6.06 -14.64
#